data_AF-A0A2V6HDI8-F1
#
_entry.id   AF-A0A2V6HDI8-F1
#
_cell.length_a   1.000
_cell.length_b   1.000
_cell.length_c   1.000
_cell.angle_alpha   90.00
_cell.angle_beta   90.00
_cell.angle_gamma   90.00
#
_symmetry.space_group_name_H-M   'P 1'
#
loop_
_entity.id
_entity.type
_entity.pdbx_description
1 polymer ?
#
loop_
_entity_poly.entity_id
_entity_poly.type
_entity_poly.pdbx_seq_one_letter_code
_entity_poly.pdbx_strand_id
1 'polypeptide(L)' 'SPSKTSLLRAAEEAGARGANGLSMLLHQGALSFSIWFDREAPIEAMRRAL' A
#
# COMPACT_ATOMS: atom_id res chain seq x y z
N SER A 1 -8.37 6.61 -7.14
CA SER A 1 -7.19 7.51 -7.02
C SER A 1 -6.14 7.13 -8.05
N PRO A 2 -5.31 8.08 -8.55
CA PRO A 2 -4.30 7.78 -9.57
C PRO A 2 -3.19 6.89 -9.00
N SER A 3 -2.69 5.96 -9.82
CA SER A 3 -1.60 5.04 -9.45
C SER A 3 -0.25 5.73 -9.24
N LYS A 4 -0.04 6.88 -9.91
CA LYS A 4 1.11 7.78 -9.75
C LYS A 4 0.64 9.20 -9.52
N THR A 5 1.07 9.81 -8.41
CA THR A 5 0.83 11.23 -8.12
C THR A 5 1.82 12.11 -8.88
N SER A 6 1.57 13.42 -8.95
CA SER A 6 2.53 14.37 -9.54
C SER A 6 3.92 14.29 -8.88
N LEU A 7 3.96 14.04 -7.57
CA LEU A 7 5.22 13.83 -6.84
C LEU A 7 5.97 12.58 -7.33
N LEU A 8 5.26 11.47 -7.53
CA LEU A 8 5.89 10.24 -8.01
C LEU A 8 6.38 10.37 -9.45
N ARG A 9 5.66 11.12 -10.29
CA ARG A 9 6.11 11.44 -11.65
C ARG A 9 7.39 12.27 -11.64
N ALA A 10 7.44 13.33 -10.84
CA ALA A 10 8.64 14.15 -10.69
C ALA A 10 9.83 13.35 -10.14
N ALA A 11 9.58 12.41 -9.22
CA ALA A 11 10.61 11.51 -8.71
C ALA A 11 11.18 10.61 -9.83
N GLU A 12 10.33 10.03 -10.67
CA GLU A 12 10.77 9.23 -11.82
C GLU A 12 11.55 10.05 -12.84
N GLU A 13 11.09 11.26 -13.16
CA GLU A 13 11.78 12.21 -14.06
C GLU A 13 13.17 12.62 -13.52
N ALA A 14 13.33 12.66 -12.21
CA ALA A 14 14.61 12.91 -11.54
C ALA A 14 15.48 11.65 -11.37
N GLY A 15 15.06 10.48 -11.88
CA GLY A 15 15.77 9.20 -11.72
C GLY A 15 15.68 8.60 -10.30
N ALA A 16 14.80 9.12 -9.45
CA ALA A 16 14.54 8.59 -8.12
C ALA A 16 13.55 7.42 -8.15
N ARG A 17 13.62 6.56 -7.13
CA ARG A 17 12.64 5.48 -6.92
C ARG A 17 11.44 6.04 -6.15
N GLY A 18 10.24 5.73 -6.62
CA GLY A 18 8.98 6.08 -5.95
C GLY A 18 8.20 4.85 -5.51
N ALA A 19 7.43 4.98 -4.42
CA ALA A 19 6.46 3.99 -3.98
C ALA A 19 5.11 4.68 -3.81
N ASN A 20 4.04 4.09 -4.37
CA ASN A 20 2.69 4.59 -4.14
C ASN A 20 2.13 4.13 -2.79
N GLY A 21 0.92 4.57 -2.47
CA GLY A 21 0.29 4.28 -1.19
C GLY A 21 -0.26 2.85 -1.02
N LEU A 22 -0.24 1.98 -2.04
CA LEU A 22 -0.93 0.68 -1.98
C LEU A 22 -0.24 -0.32 -1.05
N SER A 23 1.10 -0.39 -1.06
CA SER A 23 1.83 -1.22 -0.11
C SER A 23 1.61 -0.71 1.33
N MET A 24 1.71 0.62 1.48
CA MET A 24 1.09 1.43 2.53
C MET A 24 -0.18 0.78 3.08
N LEU A 25 -1.22 0.85 2.22
CA LEU A 25 -2.61 0.48 2.41
C LEU A 25 -2.86 -0.98 2.77
N LEU A 26 -2.05 -1.88 2.21
CA LEU A 26 -2.14 -3.29 2.52
C LEU A 26 -1.69 -3.56 3.97
N HIS A 27 -0.53 -3.02 4.35
CA HIS A 27 0.12 -3.37 5.60
C HIS A 27 -0.54 -2.73 6.82
N GLN A 28 -0.99 -1.47 6.75
CA GLN A 28 -1.73 -0.89 7.88
C GLN A 28 -3.14 -1.46 7.98
N GLY A 29 -3.78 -1.84 6.86
CA GLY A 29 -5.01 -2.61 6.88
C GLY A 29 -4.83 -3.96 7.57
N ALA A 30 -3.73 -4.67 7.29
CA ALA A 30 -3.41 -5.95 7.89
C ALA A 30 -3.18 -5.80 9.41
N LEU A 31 -2.46 -4.76 9.83
CA LEU A 31 -2.26 -4.47 11.25
C LEU A 31 -3.59 -4.19 11.96
N SER A 32 -4.46 -3.34 11.40
CA SER A 32 -5.78 -3.05 11.97
C SER A 32 -6.65 -4.29 12.08
N PHE A 33 -6.65 -5.14 11.04
CA PHE A 33 -7.36 -6.42 11.05
C PHE A 33 -6.87 -7.29 12.21
N SER A 34 -5.55 -7.45 12.36
CA SER A 34 -5.00 -8.28 13.43
C SER A 34 -5.34 -7.77 14.83
N ILE A 35 -5.36 -6.45 15.01
CA ILE A 35 -5.77 -5.84 16.29
C ILE A 35 -7.26 -6.11 16.59
N TRP A 36 -8.14 -5.97 15.60
CA TRP A 36 -9.58 -6.13 15.83
C TRP A 36 -10.04 -7.58 16.00
N PHE A 37 -9.39 -8.51 15.30
CA PHE A 37 -9.82 -9.90 15.26
C PHE A 37 -8.92 -10.85 16.05
N ASP A 38 -7.89 -10.31 16.73
CA ASP A 38 -6.91 -11.07 17.52
C ASP A 38 -6.35 -12.30 16.78
N ARG A 39 -6.06 -12.11 15.48
CA ARG A 39 -5.54 -13.17 14.61
C ARG A 39 -4.71 -12.60 13.47
N GLU A 40 -3.91 -13.44 12.84
CA GLU A 40 -3.14 -13.04 11.66
C GLU A 40 -4.07 -12.61 10.51
N ALA A 41 -3.73 -11.47 9.89
CA ALA A 41 -4.47 -10.95 8.77
C ALA A 41 -4.24 -11.78 7.49
N PRO A 42 -5.28 -12.04 6.69
CA PRO A 42 -5.17 -12.80 5.45
C PRO A 42 -4.56 -11.92 4.35
N ILE A 43 -3.26 -11.61 4.44
CA ILE A 43 -2.59 -10.57 3.64
C ILE A 43 -2.67 -10.83 2.13
N GLU A 44 -2.66 -12.10 1.71
CA GLU A 44 -2.78 -12.45 0.29
C GLU A 44 -4.20 -12.24 -0.25
N ALA A 45 -5.24 -12.43 0.57
CA ALA A 45 -6.60 -12.10 0.18
C ALA A 45 -6.78 -10.58 0.10
N MET A 46 -6.21 -9.83 1.05
CA MET A 46 -6.22 -8.37 1.05
C MET A 46 -5.47 -7.79 -0.16
N ARG A 47 -4.31 -8.36 -0.51
CA ARG A 47 -3.51 -7.97 -1.69
C ARG A 47 -4.30 -8.11 -2.99
N ARG A 48 -5.08 -9.19 -3.13
CA ARG A 48 -5.92 -9.43 -4.32
C ARG A 48 -7.12 -8.48 -4.42
N ALA A 49 -7.52 -7.83 -3.32
CA ALA A 49 -8.67 -6.94 -3.27
C ALA A 49 -8.31 -5.45 -3.47
N LEU A 50 -7.02 -5.12 -3.54
CA LEU A 50 -6.48 -3.78 -3.83
C LEU A 50 -6.23 -3.60 -5.33
#